data_AF-A0A7Z9MK61-F1
#
_entry.id   AF-A0A7Z9MK61-F1
#
_cell.length_a   1.000
_cell.length_b   1.000
_cell.length_c   1.000
_cell.angle_alpha   90.00
_cell.angle_beta   90.00
_cell.angle_gamma   90.00
#
_symmetry.space_group_name_H-M   'P 1'
#
loop_
_entity.id
_entity.type
_entity.pdbx_description
1 polymer ?
#
loop_
_entity_poly.entity_id
_entity_poly.type
_entity_poly.pdbx_seq_one_letter_code
_entity_poly.pdbx_strand_id
1 'polypeptide(L)'
;MMKLSPGLLLFGASVTTVIGAVGVGLFILGSPMEERARRVDDRRVADLQGIAAATDLYWTRHSRLPESLDELTDEPGVRIRTGDPANSEIYRYQSVDSTHYEVCATFERESGETSSDPASNLWAHGSGRQCFQLEAEEITRNAK
;
A
#
# COMPACT_ATOMS: atom_id res chain seq x y z
N MET A 1 -57.69 -0.57 -11.53
CA MET A 1 -57.22 0.59 -10.73
C MET A 1 -56.72 0.08 -9.38
N MET A 2 -55.41 -0.08 -9.20
CA MET A 2 -54.83 -0.47 -7.90
C MET A 2 -54.88 0.73 -6.94
N LYS A 3 -55.71 0.63 -5.89
CA LYS A 3 -55.67 1.57 -4.77
C LYS A 3 -54.43 1.24 -3.94
N LEU A 4 -53.40 2.09 -4.01
CA LEU A 4 -52.28 1.99 -3.07
C LEU A 4 -52.81 2.25 -1.66
N SER A 5 -52.59 1.31 -0.73
CA SER A 5 -52.97 1.49 0.66
C SER A 5 -52.02 2.50 1.33
N PRO A 6 -52.48 3.27 2.33
CA PRO A 6 -51.62 4.18 3.08
C PRO A 6 -50.40 3.49 3.69
N GLY A 7 -50.54 2.22 4.10
CA GLY A 7 -49.43 1.41 4.61
C GLY A 7 -48.35 1.12 3.57
N LEU A 8 -48.74 0.88 2.30
CA LEU A 8 -47.79 0.68 1.20
C LEU A 8 -47.03 1.97 0.85
N LEU A 9 -47.68 3.13 0.97
CA LEU A 9 -47.04 4.43 0.77
C LEU A 9 -46.02 4.75 1.87
N LEU A 10 -46.36 4.50 3.13
CA LEU A 10 -45.45 4.71 4.27
C LEU A 10 -44.25 3.75 4.24
N PHE A 11 -44.48 2.49 3.88
CA PHE A 11 -43.39 1.52 3.73
C PHE A 11 -42.45 1.89 2.58
N GLY A 12 -43.01 2.29 1.42
CA GLY A 12 -42.22 2.80 0.30
C GLY A 12 -41.37 4.01 0.68
N ALA A 13 -41.96 5.00 1.36
CA ALA A 13 -41.25 6.19 1.82
C ALA A 13 -40.07 5.82 2.76
N SER A 14 -40.30 4.94 3.73
CA SER A 14 -39.25 4.49 4.65
C SER A 14 -38.08 3.82 3.92
N VAL A 15 -38.35 2.93 2.97
CA VAL A 15 -37.31 2.24 2.19
C VAL A 15 -36.51 3.26 1.37
N THR A 16 -37.19 4.21 0.71
CA THR A 16 -36.50 5.24 -0.07
C THR A 16 -35.60 6.13 0.79
N THR A 17 -36.03 6.51 2.00
CA THR A 17 -35.22 7.31 2.91
C THR A 17 -33.95 6.57 3.33
N VAL A 18 -34.07 5.28 3.67
CA VAL A 18 -32.90 4.47 4.08
C VAL A 18 -31.92 4.30 2.93
N ILE A 19 -32.39 3.96 1.72
CA ILE A 19 -31.52 3.83 0.54
C ILE A 19 -30.84 5.16 0.22
N GLY A 20 -31.57 6.28 0.29
CA GLY A 20 -31.02 7.61 0.08
C GLY A 20 -29.91 7.96 1.10
N ALA A 21 -30.16 7.70 2.39
CA ALA A 21 -29.17 7.95 3.44
C ALA A 21 -27.90 7.09 3.25
N VAL A 22 -28.05 5.81 2.91
CA VAL A 22 -26.91 4.92 2.62
C VAL A 22 -26.14 5.39 1.39
N GLY A 23 -26.84 5.76 0.31
CA GLY A 23 -26.22 6.26 -0.92
C GLY A 23 -25.41 7.53 -0.69
N VAL A 24 -25.95 8.50 0.06
CA VAL A 24 -25.24 9.73 0.44
C VAL A 24 -24.03 9.41 1.32
N GLY A 25 -24.19 8.49 2.29
CA GLY A 25 -23.08 8.06 3.15
C GLY A 25 -21.93 7.44 2.36
N LEU A 26 -22.24 6.54 1.41
CA LEU A 26 -21.25 5.91 0.54
C LEU A 26 -20.61 6.90 -0.44
N PHE A 27 -21.36 7.89 -0.93
CA PHE A 27 -20.81 8.92 -1.80
C PHE A 27 -19.78 9.80 -1.07
N ILE A 28 -20.01 10.11 0.20
CA ILE A 28 -19.09 10.94 1.00
C ILE A 28 -17.86 10.14 1.46
N LEU A 29 -18.06 8.90 1.90
CA LEU A 29 -17.00 8.08 2.51
C LEU A 29 -16.21 7.24 1.50
N GLY A 30 -16.71 7.09 0.27
CA GLY A 30 -16.23 6.10 -0.70
C GLY A 30 -16.87 4.73 -0.49
N SER A 31 -16.74 3.89 -1.51
CA SER A 31 -17.30 2.53 -1.49
C SER A 31 -16.44 1.58 -0.63
N PRO A 32 -17.02 0.49 -0.07
CA PRO A 32 -16.25 -0.53 0.64
C PRO A 32 -15.14 -1.16 -0.21
N MET A 33 -15.32 -1.21 -1.54
CA MET A 33 -14.32 -1.72 -2.47
C MET A 33 -13.11 -0.79 -2.58
N GLU A 34 -13.36 0.52 -2.69
CA GLU A 34 -12.30 1.54 -2.74
C GLU A 34 -11.47 1.58 -1.45
N GLU A 35 -12.11 1.47 -0.30
CA GLU A 35 -11.42 1.42 1.00
C GLU A 35 -10.60 0.13 1.14
N ARG A 36 -11.09 -1.00 0.62
CA ARG A 36 -10.32 -2.25 0.58
C ARG A 36 -9.09 -2.11 -0.30
N ALA A 37 -9.23 -1.56 -1.51
CA ALA A 37 -8.11 -1.33 -2.43
C ALA A 37 -7.05 -0.42 -1.80
N ARG A 38 -7.48 0.67 -1.14
CA ARG A 38 -6.59 1.57 -0.40
C ARG A 38 -5.79 0.85 0.67
N ARG A 39 -6.42 0.00 1.49
CA ARG A 39 -5.72 -0.75 2.54
C ARG A 39 -4.72 -1.77 1.99
N VAL A 40 -5.01 -2.34 0.83
CA VAL A 40 -4.09 -3.24 0.13
C VAL A 40 -2.88 -2.45 -0.36
N ASP A 41 -3.08 -1.27 -0.96
CA ASP A 41 -2.02 -0.38 -1.41
C ASP A 41 -1.17 0.15 -0.24
N ASP A 42 -1.79 0.56 0.87
CA ASP A 42 -1.08 0.94 2.10
C ASP A 42 -0.21 -0.21 2.63
N ARG A 43 -0.72 -1.45 2.53
CA ARG A 43 0.04 -2.64 2.93
C ARG A 43 1.21 -2.89 1.98
N ARG A 44 1.04 -2.72 0.68
CA ARG A 44 2.14 -2.81 -0.30
C ARG A 44 3.24 -1.81 0.04
N VAL A 45 2.89 -0.54 0.29
CA VAL A 45 3.87 0.47 0.73
C VAL A 45 4.62 0.03 1.99
N ALA A 46 3.90 -0.43 3.02
CA ALA A 46 4.53 -0.91 4.25
C ALA A 46 5.47 -2.10 4.03
N ASP A 47 5.12 -3.01 3.12
CA ASP A 47 5.96 -4.14 2.78
C ASP A 47 7.22 -3.69 2.00
N LEU A 48 7.09 -2.74 1.05
CA LEU A 48 8.24 -2.16 0.33
C LEU A 48 9.18 -1.38 1.27
N GLN A 49 8.64 -0.62 2.22
CA GLN A 49 9.42 0.06 3.27
C GLN A 49 10.18 -0.95 4.15
N GLY A 50 9.55 -2.08 4.47
CA GLY A 50 10.20 -3.17 5.18
C GLY A 50 11.37 -3.76 4.39
N ILE A 51 11.19 -3.97 3.08
CA ILE A 51 12.26 -4.42 2.18
C ILE A 51 13.40 -3.39 2.16
N ALA A 52 13.10 -2.10 2.01
CA ALA A 52 14.10 -1.04 1.99
C ALA A 52 14.95 -1.01 3.28
N ALA A 53 14.29 -1.04 4.44
CA ALA A 53 14.98 -1.08 5.73
C ALA A 53 15.82 -2.35 5.92
N ALA A 54 15.38 -3.49 5.38
CA ALA A 54 16.16 -4.72 5.38
C ALA A 54 17.38 -4.62 4.46
N THR A 55 17.25 -3.97 3.30
CA THR A 55 18.35 -3.67 2.39
C THR A 55 19.40 -2.78 3.04
N ASP A 56 19.01 -1.73 3.76
CA ASP A 56 19.94 -0.86 4.48
C ASP A 56 20.70 -1.61 5.58
N LEU A 57 19.99 -2.49 6.31
CA LEU A 57 20.63 -3.35 7.31
C LEU A 57 21.63 -4.32 6.66
N TYR A 58 21.24 -4.94 5.55
CA TYR A 58 22.08 -5.85 4.80
C TYR A 58 23.33 -5.13 4.27
N TRP A 59 23.14 -3.96 3.66
CA TRP A 59 24.20 -3.08 3.18
C TRP A 59 25.19 -2.73 4.30
N THR A 60 24.67 -2.34 5.47
CA THR A 60 25.48 -2.00 6.65
C THR A 60 26.35 -3.17 7.11
N ARG A 61 25.85 -4.41 6.99
CA ARG A 61 26.56 -5.62 7.48
C ARG A 61 27.53 -6.21 6.46
N HIS A 62 27.19 -6.14 5.18
CA HIS A 62 27.90 -6.85 4.11
C HIS A 62 28.64 -5.94 3.14
N SER A 63 28.42 -4.61 3.22
CA SER A 63 28.98 -3.61 2.31
C SER A 63 28.71 -3.90 0.83
N ARG A 64 27.56 -4.54 0.54
CA ARG A 64 27.05 -4.82 -0.80
C ARG A 64 25.52 -4.88 -0.77
N LEU A 65 24.89 -4.68 -1.92
CA LEU A 65 23.46 -4.93 -2.07
C LEU A 65 23.17 -6.44 -2.02
N PRO A 66 21.99 -6.85 -1.52
CA PRO A 66 21.54 -8.22 -1.66
C PRO A 66 21.24 -8.53 -3.13
N GLU A 67 21.47 -9.77 -3.54
CA GLU A 67 21.18 -10.23 -4.91
C GLU A 67 19.70 -10.55 -5.11
N SER A 68 18.98 -10.84 -4.02
CA SER A 68 17.57 -11.22 -4.04
C SER A 68 16.87 -10.89 -2.71
N LEU A 69 15.54 -10.98 -2.72
CA LEU A 69 14.75 -10.91 -1.48
C LEU A 69 15.01 -12.08 -0.53
N ASP A 70 15.50 -13.22 -1.03
CA ASP A 70 15.78 -14.38 -0.19
C ASP A 70 16.98 -14.11 0.73
N GLU A 71 18.03 -13.43 0.24
CA GLU A 71 19.16 -13.00 1.08
C GLU A 71 18.69 -12.09 2.22
N LEU A 72 17.70 -11.23 1.97
CA LEU A 72 17.11 -10.40 3.02
C LEU A 72 16.33 -11.23 4.04
N THR A 73 15.63 -12.28 3.62
CA THR A 73 14.88 -13.15 4.55
C THR A 73 15.78 -14.04 5.39
N ASP A 74 16.95 -14.40 4.87
CA ASP A 74 17.96 -15.19 5.59
C ASP A 74 18.77 -14.34 6.58
N GLU A 75 18.70 -13.00 6.47
CA GLU A 75 19.45 -12.07 7.33
C GLU A 75 18.98 -12.14 8.80
N PRO A 76 19.87 -12.42 9.76
CA PRO A 76 19.50 -12.57 11.16
C PRO A 76 18.80 -11.33 11.75
N GLY A 77 17.59 -11.55 12.26
CA GLY A 77 16.77 -10.51 12.88
C GLY A 77 15.87 -9.75 11.90
N VAL A 78 15.93 -10.03 10.60
CA VAL A 78 15.03 -9.47 9.60
C VAL A 78 13.73 -10.25 9.57
N ARG A 79 12.61 -9.54 9.49
CA ARG A 79 11.28 -10.10 9.22
C ARG A 79 10.53 -9.19 8.26
N ILE A 80 10.55 -9.55 6.99
CA ILE A 80 9.87 -8.82 5.92
C ILE A 80 8.81 -9.70 5.26
N ARG A 81 7.87 -9.07 4.55
CA ARG A 81 6.99 -9.77 3.63
C ARG A 81 7.51 -9.55 2.22
N THR A 82 7.66 -10.64 1.49
CA THR A 82 8.16 -10.61 0.11
C THR A 82 7.02 -10.79 -0.90
N GLY A 83 5.83 -11.22 -0.48
CA GLY A 83 4.68 -11.45 -1.34
C GLY A 83 3.58 -10.40 -1.19
N ASP A 84 2.95 -10.05 -2.30
CA ASP A 84 1.84 -9.10 -2.38
C ASP A 84 0.62 -9.59 -1.58
N PRO A 85 -0.02 -8.73 -0.77
CA PRO A 85 -1.12 -9.12 0.11
C PRO A 85 -2.40 -9.55 -0.63
N ALA A 86 -2.57 -9.17 -1.90
CA ALA A 86 -3.75 -9.49 -2.68
C ALA A 86 -3.64 -10.83 -3.43
N ASN A 87 -2.45 -11.18 -3.92
CA ASN A 87 -2.26 -12.33 -4.81
C ASN A 87 -1.06 -13.24 -4.46
N SER A 88 -0.28 -12.89 -3.42
CA SER A 88 0.93 -13.60 -2.99
C SER A 88 2.07 -13.66 -4.01
N GLU A 89 2.01 -12.87 -5.09
CA GLU A 89 3.10 -12.73 -6.04
C GLU A 89 4.29 -12.03 -5.36
N ILE A 90 5.50 -12.54 -5.58
CA ILE A 90 6.70 -11.97 -4.97
C ILE A 90 6.99 -10.59 -5.56
N TYR A 91 7.26 -9.60 -4.70
CA TYR A 91 7.67 -8.27 -5.12
C TYR A 91 8.93 -8.35 -5.97
N ARG A 92 8.97 -7.51 -7.01
CA ARG A 92 10.19 -7.39 -7.81
C ARG A 92 11.20 -6.58 -7.03
N TYR A 93 12.40 -7.14 -6.89
CA TYR A 93 13.59 -6.48 -6.39
C TYR A 93 14.72 -6.65 -7.40
N GLN A 94 15.53 -5.61 -7.61
CA GLN A 94 16.69 -5.69 -8.48
C GLN A 94 17.76 -4.67 -8.07
N SER A 95 19.01 -5.10 -7.95
CA SER A 95 20.15 -4.18 -7.88
C SER A 95 20.34 -3.49 -9.25
N VAL A 96 20.37 -2.16 -9.26
CA VAL A 96 20.57 -1.35 -10.46
C VAL A 96 22.06 -1.12 -10.71
N ASP A 97 22.80 -0.81 -9.65
CA ASP A 97 24.26 -0.67 -9.66
C ASP A 97 24.85 -1.12 -8.31
N SER A 98 26.03 -0.63 -7.94
CA SER A 98 26.69 -1.01 -6.69
C SER A 98 26.03 -0.47 -5.43
N THR A 99 25.25 0.61 -5.49
CA THR A 99 24.61 1.25 -4.32
C THR A 99 23.11 1.46 -4.50
N HIS A 100 22.60 1.43 -5.73
CA HIS A 100 21.18 1.60 -6.02
C HIS A 100 20.47 0.28 -6.31
N TYR A 101 19.23 0.19 -5.84
CA TYR A 101 18.32 -0.91 -6.10
C TYR A 101 16.93 -0.38 -6.43
N GLU A 102 16.11 -1.24 -7.02
CA GLU A 102 14.71 -0.97 -7.34
C GLU A 102 13.83 -2.00 -6.66
N VAL A 103 12.71 -1.53 -6.09
CA VAL A 103 11.62 -2.40 -5.61
C VAL A 103 10.30 -1.96 -6.22
N CYS A 104 9.50 -2.91 -6.70
CA CYS A 104 8.24 -2.63 -7.40
C CYS A 104 7.03 -3.29 -6.76
N ALA A 105 5.88 -2.64 -6.88
CA ALA A 105 4.56 -3.20 -6.61
C ALA A 105 3.56 -2.76 -7.70
N THR A 106 2.39 -3.39 -7.74
CA THR A 106 1.28 -2.97 -8.59
C THR A 106 0.17 -2.42 -7.72
N PHE A 107 -0.12 -1.14 -7.82
CA PHE A 107 -1.12 -0.46 -7.00
C PHE A 107 -2.48 -0.41 -7.69
N GLU A 108 -3.56 -0.49 -6.91
CA GLU A 108 -4.92 -0.41 -7.45
C GLU A 108 -5.37 1.05 -7.62
N ARG A 109 -4.82 1.95 -6.80
CA ARG A 109 -5.20 3.36 -6.76
C ARG A 109 -3.99 4.27 -6.80
N GLU A 110 -4.26 5.52 -7.11
CA GLU A 110 -3.30 6.60 -6.89
C GLU A 110 -3.25 6.92 -5.39
N SER A 111 -2.04 7.12 -4.86
CA SER A 111 -1.83 7.63 -3.52
C SER A 111 -2.41 9.04 -3.40
N GLY A 112 -2.93 9.39 -2.23
CA GLY A 112 -3.49 10.72 -1.98
C GLY A 112 -2.46 11.86 -2.08
N GLU A 113 -2.91 13.08 -1.77
CA GLU A 113 -2.11 14.30 -1.92
C GLU A 113 -0.74 14.22 -1.23
N THR A 114 0.26 14.77 -1.93
CA THR A 114 1.63 14.97 -1.47
C THR A 114 1.62 15.66 -0.10
N SER A 115 2.19 14.99 0.89
CA SER A 115 2.36 15.54 2.23
C SER A 115 3.50 16.57 2.25
N SER A 116 3.62 17.37 3.31
CA SER A 116 4.79 18.23 3.49
C SER A 116 6.06 17.45 3.91
N ASP A 117 5.93 16.16 4.20
CA ASP A 117 7.03 15.30 4.62
C ASP A 117 7.66 14.58 3.40
N PRO A 118 8.91 14.88 3.04
CA PRO A 118 9.59 14.23 1.91
C PRO A 118 9.67 12.71 2.03
N ALA A 119 9.82 12.16 3.24
CA ALA A 119 9.92 10.72 3.44
C ALA A 119 8.61 10.00 3.10
N SER A 120 7.48 10.63 3.42
CA SER A 120 6.15 10.14 3.05
C SER A 120 5.92 10.22 1.54
N ASN A 121 6.45 11.25 0.86
CA ASN A 121 6.29 11.44 -0.58
C ASN A 121 7.16 10.51 -1.44
N LEU A 122 8.22 9.92 -0.88
CA LEU A 122 9.06 8.93 -1.56
C LEU A 122 8.23 7.75 -2.08
N TRP A 123 7.15 7.41 -1.39
CA TRP A 123 6.27 6.28 -1.70
C TRP A 123 4.98 6.70 -2.41
N ALA A 124 4.90 7.94 -2.88
CA ALA A 124 3.78 8.39 -3.70
C ALA A 124 3.75 7.58 -5.01
N HIS A 125 2.56 7.14 -5.42
CA HIS A 125 2.38 6.23 -6.54
C HIS A 125 1.08 6.48 -7.29
N GLY A 126 1.10 6.23 -8.60
CA GLY A 126 -0.12 6.11 -9.39
C GLY A 126 -0.70 4.69 -9.32
N SER A 127 -1.88 4.52 -9.91
CA SER A 127 -2.42 3.17 -10.17
C SER A 127 -1.55 2.41 -11.18
N GLY A 128 -1.45 1.10 -11.01
CA GLY A 128 -0.68 0.21 -11.85
C GLY A 128 0.71 -0.09 -11.29
N ARG A 129 1.57 -0.69 -12.14
CA ARG A 129 2.93 -1.06 -11.73
C ARG A 129 3.78 0.20 -11.53
N GLN A 130 4.36 0.32 -10.34
CA GLN A 130 5.28 1.40 -9.96
C GLN A 130 6.52 0.79 -9.34
N CYS A 131 7.66 1.41 -9.60
CA CYS A 131 8.95 0.98 -9.11
C CYS A 131 9.67 2.16 -8.46
N PHE A 132 10.29 1.90 -7.30
CA PHE A 132 10.99 2.89 -6.51
C PHE A 132 12.47 2.54 -6.52
N GLN A 133 13.26 3.44 -7.10
CA GLN A 133 14.71 3.34 -7.06
C GLN A 133 15.21 4.03 -5.79
N LEU A 134 16.00 3.30 -5.01
CA LEU A 134 16.53 3.73 -3.72
C LEU A 134 18.04 3.51 -3.70
N GLU A 135 18.75 4.35 -2.97
CA GLU A 135 20.15 4.14 -2.62
C GLU A 135 20.21 3.47 -1.25
N ALA A 136 21.06 2.45 -1.10
CA ALA A 136 21.22 1.78 0.20
C ALA A 136 22.00 2.68 1.17
N GLU A 137 21.42 2.89 2.35
CA GLU A 137 22.00 3.75 3.37
C GLU A 137 22.66 2.93 4.48
N GLU A 138 23.80 3.40 4.97
CA GLU A 138 24.44 2.81 6.15
C GLU A 138 23.70 3.26 7.43
N ILE A 139 23.28 2.31 8.25
CA ILE A 139 22.58 2.58 9.52
C ILE A 139 23.62 3.04 10.55
N THR A 140 23.84 4.34 10.62
CA THR A 140 24.66 4.93 11.68
C THR A 140 23.82 5.11 12.96
N ARG A 141 24.29 4.55 14.08
CA ARG A 141 23.69 4.86 15.38
C ARG A 141 24.10 6.29 15.74
N ASN A 142 23.24 7.26 15.42
CA ASN A 142 23.35 8.58 16.03
C ASN A 142 23.06 8.43 17.53
N ALA A 143 24.12 8.29 18.33
CA ALA A 143 24.03 8.39 19.77
C ALA A 143 23.61 9.81 20.12
N LYS A 144 22.33 9.98 20.46
CA LYS A 144 21.85 11.15 21.19
C LYS A 144 21.83 10.83 22.67
#